data_AF-A0A3D4T4N6-F1
#
_entry.id   AF-A0A3D4T4N6-F1
#
_cell.length_a   1.000
_cell.length_b   1.000
_cell.length_c   1.000
_cell.angle_alpha   90.00
_cell.angle_beta   90.00
_cell.angle_gamma   90.00
#
_symmetry.space_group_name_H-M   'P 1'
#
loop_
_entity.id
_entity.type
_entity.pdbx_description
1 polymer ?
#
loop_
_entity_poly.entity_id
_entity_poly.type
_entity_poly.pdbx_seq_one_letter_code
_entity_poly.pdbx_strand_id
1 'polypeptide(L)'
;NESADEIVALGLASRTVGEELGERDFGVNTVELTGTDGHVTGLKAARCERSPEGLVNLPGTDMEMPADLVLLAMGFASVDQAGIVRDLDLAVDGRGRLVRDGEFRARWEPTDAVVDAGFDAPVFAVGDAGRGQSLIVWAIAEGRACAAEVDRKLMGESALPRPIEPTDAPMHA
;
A
#
# COMPACT_ATOMS: atom_id res chain seq x y z
N ASN A 1 -3.06 -13.78 -17.58
CA ASN A 1 -4.14 -14.78 -17.42
C ASN A 1 -3.53 -16.14 -17.60
N GLU A 2 -3.11 -16.78 -16.51
CA GLU A 2 -2.80 -18.21 -16.57
C GLU A 2 -4.05 -19.00 -16.92
N SER A 3 -3.88 -20.04 -17.74
CA SER A 3 -4.93 -21.00 -18.06
C SER A 3 -5.33 -21.82 -16.82
N ALA A 4 -6.52 -22.43 -16.85
CA ALA A 4 -6.96 -23.31 -15.77
C ALA A 4 -5.97 -24.48 -15.54
N ASP A 5 -5.37 -24.98 -16.61
CA ASP A 5 -4.36 -26.04 -16.57
C ASP A 5 -3.06 -25.57 -15.90
N GLU A 6 -2.63 -24.33 -16.13
CA GLU A 6 -1.47 -23.73 -15.44
C GLU A 6 -1.73 -23.50 -13.96
N ILE A 7 -2.93 -23.04 -13.58
CA ILE A 7 -3.33 -22.87 -12.17
C ILE A 7 -3.31 -24.21 -11.43
N VAL A 8 -3.76 -25.29 -12.09
CA VAL A 8 -3.71 -26.65 -11.56
C VAL A 8 -2.26 -27.15 -11.47
N ALA A 9 -1.44 -26.93 -12.49
CA ALA A 9 -0.03 -27.34 -12.51
C ALA A 9 0.80 -26.64 -11.43
N LEU A 10 0.48 -25.38 -11.11
CA LEU A 10 1.09 -24.61 -10.03
C LEU A 10 0.55 -24.97 -8.64
N GLY A 11 -0.41 -25.91 -8.55
CA GLY A 11 -1.03 -26.31 -7.28
C GLY A 11 -1.94 -25.23 -6.66
N LEU A 12 -2.24 -24.15 -7.39
CA LEU A 12 -3.04 -23.02 -6.92
C LEU A 12 -4.55 -23.31 -6.92
N ALA A 13 -4.97 -24.37 -7.63
CA ALA A 13 -6.37 -24.82 -7.68
C ALA A 13 -6.86 -25.55 -6.41
N SER A 14 -5.95 -25.92 -5.50
CA SER A 14 -6.26 -26.62 -4.26
C SER A 14 -5.60 -25.95 -3.06
N ARG A 15 -6.34 -25.78 -1.97
CA ARG A 15 -5.81 -25.19 -0.73
C ARG A 15 -5.46 -26.30 0.26
N THR A 16 -4.24 -26.82 0.14
CA THR A 16 -3.63 -27.68 1.16
C THR A 16 -2.81 -26.83 2.10
N VAL A 17 -2.86 -27.13 3.41
CA VAL A 17 -1.89 -26.57 4.35
C VAL A 17 -0.52 -27.10 3.92
N GLY A 18 0.34 -26.21 3.45
CA GLY A 18 1.71 -26.56 3.08
C GLY A 18 2.55 -26.86 4.31
N GLU A 19 3.65 -27.59 4.11
CA GLU A 19 4.72 -27.66 5.10
C GLU A 19 5.35 -26.28 5.26
N GLU A 20 5.84 -25.98 6.47
CA GLU A 20 6.48 -24.70 6.74
C GLU A 20 7.76 -24.59 5.90
N LEU A 21 7.82 -23.62 4.99
CA LEU A 21 8.95 -23.43 4.08
C LEU A 21 10.17 -22.77 4.74
N GLY A 22 10.11 -22.51 6.05
CA GLY A 22 11.17 -21.85 6.80
C GLY A 22 10.77 -21.62 8.25
N GLU A 23 11.72 -21.17 9.07
CA GLU A 23 11.48 -20.84 10.47
C GLU A 23 10.75 -19.49 10.58
N ARG A 24 9.72 -19.42 11.42
CA ARG A 24 9.01 -18.18 11.75
C ARG A 24 9.26 -17.82 13.19
N ASP A 25 9.79 -16.62 13.40
CA ASP A 25 9.98 -16.08 14.74
C ASP A 25 9.28 -14.72 14.89
N PHE A 26 8.48 -14.59 15.95
CA PHE A 26 7.64 -13.43 16.22
C PHE A 26 8.13 -12.67 17.45
N GLY A 27 7.74 -11.39 17.57
CA GLY A 27 8.21 -10.54 18.66
C GLY A 27 9.73 -10.33 18.60
N VAL A 28 10.27 -10.24 17.38
CA VAL A 28 11.68 -9.97 17.10
C VAL A 28 11.75 -8.64 16.36
N ASN A 29 12.57 -7.72 16.85
CA ASN A 29 12.87 -6.45 16.20
C ASN A 29 14.28 -6.50 15.62
N THR A 30 14.42 -6.25 14.32
CA THR A 30 15.74 -6.15 13.68
C THR A 30 16.39 -4.82 14.06
N VAL A 31 17.64 -4.87 14.53
CA VAL A 31 18.37 -3.71 15.05
C VAL A 31 19.45 -3.26 14.07
N GLU A 32 20.19 -4.20 13.49
CA GLU A 32 21.35 -3.91 12.65
C GLU A 32 21.50 -5.00 11.59
N LEU A 33 21.84 -4.63 10.35
CA LEU A 33 22.35 -5.57 9.35
C LEU A 33 23.88 -5.58 9.45
N THR A 34 24.48 -6.76 9.56
CA THR A 34 25.94 -6.92 9.59
C THR A 34 26.45 -7.39 8.23
N GLY A 35 27.65 -6.96 7.85
CA GLY A 35 28.20 -7.29 6.54
C GLY A 35 29.63 -6.81 6.35
N THR A 36 30.26 -7.33 5.29
CA THR A 36 31.62 -7.00 4.87
C THR A 36 31.67 -6.84 3.35
N ASP A 37 32.48 -5.90 2.85
CA ASP A 37 32.69 -5.70 1.41
C ASP A 37 31.40 -5.51 0.58
N GLY A 38 30.38 -4.89 1.17
CA GLY A 38 29.08 -4.66 0.52
C GLY A 38 28.14 -5.86 0.50
N HIS A 39 28.50 -6.96 1.17
CA HIS A 39 27.67 -8.15 1.31
C HIS A 39 27.13 -8.27 2.73
N VAL A 40 25.84 -8.60 2.86
CA VAL A 40 25.26 -8.97 4.15
C VAL A 40 25.80 -10.33 4.58
N THR A 41 26.15 -10.44 5.86
CA THR A 41 26.59 -11.69 6.49
C THR A 41 25.69 -12.09 7.65
N GLY A 42 24.83 -11.19 8.11
CA GLY A 42 23.87 -11.45 9.15
C GLY A 42 23.06 -10.23 9.55
N LEU A 43 22.33 -10.38 10.65
CA LEU A 43 21.62 -9.31 11.32
C LEU A 43 21.67 -9.49 12.83
N LYS A 44 21.59 -8.39 13.56
CA LYS A 44 21.32 -8.36 15.00
C LYS A 44 19.87 -8.03 15.22
N ALA A 45 19.27 -8.70 16.18
CA ALA A 45 17.90 -8.50 16.58
C ALA A 45 17.77 -8.58 18.11
N ALA A 46 16.61 -8.19 18.62
CA ALA A 46 16.25 -8.39 20.02
C ALA A 46 14.79 -8.83 20.12
N ARG A 47 14.43 -9.50 21.22
CA ARG A 47 13.01 -9.71 21.53
C ARG A 47 12.36 -8.37 21.81
N CYS A 48 11.11 -8.21 21.41
CA CYS A 48 10.38 -6.97 21.57
C CYS A 48 8.93 -7.20 21.97
N GLU A 49 8.37 -6.22 22.66
CA GLU A 49 6.96 -6.17 23.02
C GLU A 49 6.33 -4.83 22.64
N ARG A 50 5.00 -4.81 22.56
CA ARG A 50 4.23 -3.59 22.29
C ARG A 50 3.94 -2.89 23.62
N SER A 51 4.48 -1.69 23.81
CA SER A 51 4.13 -0.77 24.89
C SER A 51 3.20 0.34 24.39
N PRO A 52 2.66 1.19 25.28
CA PRO A 52 1.91 2.40 24.89
C PRO A 52 2.72 3.37 24.01
N GLU A 53 4.04 3.40 24.15
CA GLU A 53 4.95 4.27 23.41
C GLU A 53 5.41 3.67 22.06
N GLY A 54 5.14 2.39 21.82
CA GLY A 54 5.48 1.71 20.58
C GLY A 54 6.07 0.32 20.78
N LEU A 55 6.90 -0.12 19.85
CA LEU A 55 7.63 -1.38 19.98
C LEU A 55 8.90 -1.16 20.81
N VAL A 56 9.10 -1.93 21.88
CA VAL A 56 10.24 -1.78 22.81
C VAL A 56 11.05 -3.07 22.85
N ASN A 57 12.37 -2.97 22.76
CA ASN A 57 13.28 -4.11 22.87
C ASN A 57 13.45 -4.53 24.34
N LEU A 58 13.45 -5.84 24.59
CA LEU A 58 13.65 -6.43 25.90
C LEU A 58 15.15 -6.53 26.23
N PRO A 59 15.62 -5.95 27.36
CA PRO A 59 17.03 -6.02 27.74
C PRO A 59 17.55 -7.45 27.88
N GLY A 60 18.76 -7.72 27.37
CA GLY A 60 19.42 -9.02 27.49
C GLY A 60 18.86 -10.10 26.57
N THR A 61 18.09 -9.72 25.55
CA THR A 61 17.51 -10.63 24.54
C THR A 61 18.12 -10.45 23.15
N ASP A 62 19.27 -9.77 23.10
CA ASP A 62 20.04 -9.57 21.88
C ASP A 62 20.44 -10.91 21.26
N MET A 63 20.28 -11.02 19.95
CA MET A 63 20.61 -12.22 19.17
C MET A 63 21.21 -11.84 17.82
N GLU A 64 22.10 -12.70 17.32
CA GLU A 64 22.68 -12.59 16.00
C GLU A 64 22.17 -13.73 15.12
N MET A 65 21.79 -13.42 13.89
CA MET A 65 21.30 -14.38 12.91
C MET A 65 22.18 -14.30 11.65
N PRO A 66 22.88 -15.37 11.27
CA PRO A 66 23.63 -15.40 10.03
C PRO A 66 22.68 -15.33 8.82
N ALA A 67 23.02 -14.52 7.83
CA ALA A 67 22.18 -14.33 6.65
C ALA A 67 23.02 -13.84 5.46
N ASP A 68 22.90 -14.55 4.33
CA ASP A 68 23.53 -14.17 3.06
C ASP A 68 22.60 -13.31 2.17
N LEU A 69 21.30 -13.28 2.48
CA LEU A 69 20.27 -12.51 1.78
C LEU A 69 19.20 -12.04 2.77
N VAL A 70 18.84 -10.76 2.70
CA VAL A 70 17.77 -10.15 3.49
C VAL A 70 16.71 -9.59 2.53
N LEU A 71 15.47 -10.06 2.67
CA LEU A 71 14.33 -9.59 1.89
C LEU A 71 13.43 -8.71 2.77
N LEU A 72 13.36 -7.42 2.45
CA LEU A 72 12.53 -6.47 3.20
C LEU A 72 11.09 -6.48 2.68
N ALA A 73 10.17 -7.04 3.47
CA ALA A 73 8.75 -7.13 3.15
C ALA A 73 7.90 -6.23 4.08
N MET A 74 8.29 -4.97 4.22
CA MET A 74 7.66 -4.01 5.16
C MET A 74 6.43 -3.28 4.60
N GLY A 75 6.05 -3.58 3.35
CA GLY A 75 5.02 -2.86 2.61
C GLY A 75 5.53 -1.56 1.95
N PHE A 76 4.60 -0.68 1.57
CA PHE A 76 4.85 0.57 0.84
C PHE A 76 4.29 1.79 1.58
N ALA A 77 5.07 2.86 1.72
CA ALA A 77 4.68 4.00 2.56
C ALA A 77 3.91 5.10 1.83
N SER A 78 4.14 5.30 0.52
CA SER A 78 3.54 6.41 -0.21
C SER A 78 3.33 6.10 -1.69
N VAL A 79 2.50 6.91 -2.35
CA VAL A 79 2.56 7.08 -3.80
C VAL A 79 3.94 7.62 -4.20
N ASP A 80 4.39 7.27 -5.40
CA ASP A 80 5.56 7.92 -6.00
C ASP A 80 5.24 9.40 -6.21
N GLN A 81 6.08 10.28 -5.67
CA GLN A 81 5.92 11.72 -5.83
C GLN A 81 6.52 12.25 -7.13
N ALA A 82 7.15 11.40 -7.94
CA ALA A 82 7.55 11.75 -9.29
C ALA A 82 6.42 11.57 -10.32
N GLY A 83 6.69 11.94 -11.57
CA GLY A 83 5.74 11.80 -12.67
C GLY A 83 4.43 12.52 -12.42
N ILE A 84 3.29 11.86 -12.67
CA ILE A 84 1.96 12.48 -12.66
C ILE A 84 1.59 13.17 -11.35
N VAL A 85 2.09 12.69 -10.20
CA VAL A 85 1.82 13.31 -8.89
C VAL A 85 2.44 14.71 -8.83
N ARG A 86 3.70 14.85 -9.24
CA ARG A 86 4.38 16.15 -9.34
C ARG A 86 3.87 16.97 -10.51
N ASP A 87 3.74 16.36 -11.68
CA ASP A 87 3.46 17.07 -12.93
C ASP A 87 2.04 17.68 -12.94
N LEU A 88 1.13 17.20 -12.08
CA LEU A 88 -0.21 17.76 -11.85
C LEU A 88 -0.39 18.40 -10.46
N ASP A 89 0.69 18.54 -9.68
CA ASP A 89 0.69 19.07 -8.31
C ASP A 89 -0.41 18.47 -7.41
N LEU A 90 -0.48 17.13 -7.39
CA LEU A 90 -1.46 16.41 -6.57
C LEU A 90 -1.01 16.39 -5.11
N ALA A 91 -1.90 16.80 -4.21
CA ALA A 91 -1.63 16.83 -2.78
C ALA A 91 -1.51 15.41 -2.20
N VAL A 92 -0.49 15.21 -1.37
CA VAL A 92 -0.19 13.96 -0.65
C VAL A 92 -0.26 14.23 0.86
N ASP A 93 -0.97 13.39 1.61
CA ASP A 93 -1.10 13.53 3.06
C ASP A 93 0.14 13.04 3.81
N GLY A 94 0.17 13.27 5.14
CA GLY A 94 1.28 12.83 5.99
C GLY A 94 1.46 11.30 6.10
N ARG A 95 0.58 10.50 5.48
CA ARG A 95 0.69 9.05 5.34
C ARG A 95 1.04 8.62 3.91
N GLY A 96 1.42 9.55 3.04
CA GLY A 96 1.85 9.24 1.68
C GLY A 96 0.72 8.93 0.70
N ARG A 97 -0.53 9.29 1.03
CA ARG A 97 -1.71 9.02 0.18
C ARG A 97 -2.15 10.27 -0.55
N LEU A 98 -2.64 10.13 -1.77
CA LEU A 98 -3.30 11.22 -2.49
C LEU A 98 -4.51 11.72 -1.69
N VAL A 99 -4.53 13.01 -1.41
CA VAL A 99 -5.68 13.68 -0.80
C VAL A 99 -6.80 13.72 -1.82
N ARG A 100 -8.01 13.32 -1.41
CA ARG A 100 -9.18 13.28 -2.29
C ARG A 100 -10.44 13.78 -1.60
N ASP A 101 -11.38 14.28 -2.38
CA ASP A 101 -12.70 14.69 -1.90
C ASP A 101 -13.68 13.51 -1.80
N GLY A 102 -14.94 13.81 -1.42
CA GLY A 102 -16.02 12.82 -1.33
C GLY A 102 -16.39 12.17 -2.67
N GLU A 103 -15.99 12.76 -3.79
CA GLU A 103 -16.29 12.31 -5.14
C GLU A 103 -15.06 11.64 -5.80
N PHE A 104 -14.11 11.19 -4.98
CA PHE A 104 -12.85 10.54 -5.38
C PHE A 104 -11.91 11.42 -6.19
N ARG A 105 -12.14 12.74 -6.26
CA ARG A 105 -11.25 13.64 -7.01
C ARG A 105 -10.02 13.95 -6.17
N ALA A 106 -8.85 13.73 -6.74
CA ALA A 106 -7.61 14.14 -6.15
C ALA A 106 -7.59 15.66 -6.00
N ARG A 107 -7.15 16.12 -4.83
CA ARG A 107 -6.92 17.53 -4.59
C ARG A 107 -5.61 17.92 -5.27
N TRP A 108 -5.71 18.74 -6.30
CA TRP A 108 -4.61 19.55 -6.81
C TRP A 108 -4.35 20.77 -5.90
N GLU A 109 -3.08 21.12 -5.76
CA GLU A 109 -2.62 22.42 -5.30
C GLU A 109 -2.10 23.18 -6.52
N PRO A 110 -2.99 23.78 -7.34
CA PRO A 110 -2.60 24.29 -8.66
C PRO A 110 -1.49 25.33 -8.53
N THR A 111 -0.33 25.03 -9.08
CA THR A 111 0.74 26.00 -9.29
C THR A 111 0.50 26.76 -10.60
N ASP A 112 1.15 27.91 -10.76
CA ASP A 112 1.12 28.68 -12.00
C ASP A 112 1.51 27.80 -13.21
N ALA A 113 2.41 26.82 -13.03
CA ALA A 113 2.87 25.92 -14.09
C ALA A 113 1.77 24.99 -14.63
N VAL A 114 0.92 24.43 -13.75
CA VAL A 114 -0.20 23.56 -14.17
C VAL A 114 -1.32 24.38 -14.81
N VAL A 115 -1.58 25.57 -14.26
CA VAL A 115 -2.57 26.50 -14.80
C VAL A 115 -2.17 26.98 -16.20
N ASP A 116 -0.91 27.37 -16.39
CA ASP A 116 -0.37 27.82 -17.68
C ASP A 116 -0.37 26.71 -18.75
N ALA A 117 -0.29 25.45 -18.34
CA ALA A 117 -0.41 24.29 -19.23
C ALA A 117 -1.84 24.05 -19.73
N GLY A 118 -2.85 24.76 -19.19
CA GLY A 118 -4.24 24.71 -19.65
C GLY A 118 -4.98 23.42 -19.27
N PHE A 119 -4.52 22.68 -18.27
CA PHE A 119 -5.17 21.47 -17.79
C PHE A 119 -6.15 21.79 -16.64
N ASP A 120 -7.45 21.60 -16.87
CA ASP A 120 -8.53 21.90 -15.90
C ASP A 120 -9.45 20.70 -15.62
N ALA A 121 -9.10 19.52 -16.13
CA ALA A 121 -9.90 18.31 -15.97
C ALA A 121 -9.66 17.66 -14.59
N PRO A 122 -10.71 17.23 -13.87
CA PRO A 122 -10.53 16.60 -12.57
C PRO A 122 -9.71 15.31 -12.68
N VAL A 123 -8.77 15.13 -11.76
CA VAL A 123 -8.05 13.88 -11.56
C VAL A 123 -8.76 13.06 -10.51
N PHE A 124 -8.93 11.75 -10.71
CA PHE A 124 -9.56 10.87 -9.74
C PHE A 124 -8.55 9.85 -9.18
N ALA A 125 -8.66 9.52 -7.90
CA ALA A 125 -7.75 8.61 -7.20
C ALA A 125 -8.49 7.59 -6.32
N VAL A 126 -8.17 6.32 -6.51
CA VAL A 126 -8.79 5.16 -5.83
C VAL A 126 -7.77 4.11 -5.44
N GLY A 127 -8.21 3.17 -4.60
CA GLY A 127 -7.36 2.07 -4.13
C GLY A 127 -6.23 2.59 -3.25
N ASP A 128 -5.11 1.87 -3.25
CA ASP A 128 -4.01 2.15 -2.32
C ASP A 128 -3.44 3.57 -2.45
N ALA A 129 -3.52 4.18 -3.64
CA ALA A 129 -3.06 5.55 -3.85
C ALA A 129 -3.82 6.58 -3.02
N GLY A 130 -5.13 6.44 -2.84
CA GLY A 130 -5.96 7.36 -2.02
C GLY A 130 -6.30 6.82 -0.63
N ARG A 131 -6.34 5.49 -0.48
CA ARG A 131 -6.76 4.81 0.75
C ARG A 131 -5.56 4.44 1.65
N GLY A 132 -4.42 4.14 1.03
CA GLY A 132 -3.31 3.40 1.64
C GLY A 132 -3.48 1.89 1.47
N GLN A 133 -2.44 1.12 1.82
CA GLN A 133 -2.41 -0.33 1.67
C GLN A 133 -3.68 -1.00 2.17
N SER A 134 -4.38 -1.71 1.29
CA SER A 134 -5.65 -2.34 1.63
C SER A 134 -5.87 -3.66 0.88
N LEU A 135 -7.07 -4.23 1.04
CA LEU A 135 -7.49 -5.43 0.31
C LEU A 135 -7.94 -5.07 -1.10
N ILE A 136 -7.73 -6.00 -2.04
CA ILE A 136 -8.15 -5.84 -3.44
C ILE A 136 -9.65 -5.51 -3.59
N VAL A 137 -10.50 -6.03 -2.71
CA VAL A 137 -11.95 -5.76 -2.73
C VAL A 137 -12.27 -4.28 -2.47
N TRP A 138 -11.46 -3.58 -1.66
CA TRP A 138 -11.61 -2.14 -1.45
C TRP A 138 -11.26 -1.37 -2.72
N ALA A 139 -10.15 -1.71 -3.37
CA ALA A 139 -9.77 -1.08 -4.62
C ALA A 139 -10.82 -1.29 -5.72
N ILE A 140 -11.42 -2.49 -5.81
CA ILE A 140 -12.51 -2.77 -6.74
C ILE A 140 -13.76 -1.94 -6.40
N ALA A 141 -14.14 -1.88 -5.13
CA ALA A 141 -15.31 -1.11 -4.71
C ALA A 141 -15.14 0.39 -4.97
N GLU A 142 -13.98 0.96 -4.63
CA GLU A 142 -13.66 2.36 -4.89
C GLU A 142 -13.56 2.65 -6.39
N GLY A 143 -12.96 1.76 -7.19
CA GLY A 143 -12.92 1.90 -8.64
C GLY A 143 -14.32 1.96 -9.25
N ARG A 144 -15.26 1.14 -8.76
CA ARG A 144 -16.67 1.19 -9.19
C ARG A 144 -17.38 2.48 -8.77
N ALA A 145 -17.16 2.92 -7.53
CA ALA A 145 -17.73 4.18 -7.03
C ALA A 145 -17.19 5.39 -7.81
N CYS A 146 -15.88 5.43 -8.06
CA CYS A 146 -15.23 6.46 -8.85
C CYS A 146 -15.72 6.46 -10.31
N ALA A 147 -15.92 5.29 -10.92
CA ALA A 147 -16.50 5.22 -12.26
C ALA A 147 -17.88 5.89 -12.34
N ALA A 148 -18.72 5.76 -11.29
CA ALA A 148 -20.00 6.47 -11.20
C ALA A 148 -19.82 8.00 -11.08
N GLU A 149 -18.76 8.48 -10.44
CA GLU A 149 -18.44 9.92 -10.35
C GLU A 149 -17.88 10.47 -11.66
N VAL A 150 -17.03 9.71 -12.36
CA VAL A 150 -16.53 10.06 -13.69
C VAL A 150 -17.69 10.13 -14.69
N ASP A 151 -18.57 9.11 -14.71
CA ASP A 151 -19.76 9.06 -15.56
C ASP A 151 -20.67 10.27 -15.29
N ARG A 152 -20.98 10.55 -14.02
CA ARG A 152 -21.77 11.72 -13.62
C ARG A 152 -21.12 13.03 -14.05
N LYS A 153 -19.79 13.15 -13.96
CA LYS A 153 -19.06 14.36 -14.39
C LYS A 153 -19.16 14.59 -15.90
N LEU A 154 -19.13 13.53 -16.69
CA LEU A 154 -19.18 13.60 -18.16
C LEU A 154 -20.61 13.71 -18.69
N MET A 155 -21.57 13.02 -18.08
CA MET A 155 -22.94 12.85 -18.57
C MET A 155 -23.97 13.71 -17.83
N GLY A 156 -23.64 14.22 -16.65
CA GLY A 156 -24.52 14.99 -15.76
C GLY A 156 -25.30 14.13 -14.75
N GLU A 157 -25.49 12.85 -15.03
CA GLU A 157 -26.10 11.85 -14.15
C GLU A 157 -25.39 10.50 -14.30
N SER A 158 -25.64 9.55 -13.39
CA SER A 158 -25.11 8.20 -13.52
C SER A 158 -26.08 7.17 -12.93
N ALA A 159 -26.26 6.05 -13.64
CA ALA A 159 -26.94 4.86 -13.14
C ALA A 159 -25.97 3.80 -12.56
N LEU A 160 -24.67 4.10 -12.54
CA LEU A 160 -23.66 3.20 -12.01
C LEU A 160 -23.71 3.14 -10.47
N PRO A 161 -23.41 1.98 -9.87
CA PRO A 161 -23.46 1.83 -8.43
C PRO A 161 -22.32 2.58 -7.75
N ARG A 162 -22.61 3.19 -6.60
CA ARG A 162 -21.64 3.81 -5.68
C ARG A 162 -21.60 3.03 -4.36
N PRO A 163 -20.87 1.89 -4.30
CA PRO A 163 -20.96 0.96 -3.18
C PRO A 163 -20.24 1.42 -1.91
N ILE A 164 -19.45 2.50 -1.98
CA ILE A 164 -18.55 2.92 -0.91
C ILE A 164 -18.24 4.43 -1.02
N GLU A 165 -18.04 5.08 0.11
CA GLU A 165 -17.46 6.42 0.23
C GLU A 165 -15.91 6.37 0.35
N PRO A 166 -15.20 7.42 -0.09
CA PRO A 166 -13.73 7.51 0.06
C PRO A 166 -13.23 7.36 1.50
N THR A 167 -14.08 7.65 2.49
CA THR A 167 -13.78 7.66 3.93
C THR A 167 -14.27 6.42 4.67
N ASP A 168 -14.96 5.50 4.01
CA ASP A 168 -15.42 4.27 4.66
C ASP A 168 -14.23 3.49 5.21
N ALA A 169 -14.40 2.79 6.32
CA ALA A 169 -13.36 2.04 7.01
C ALA A 169 -13.86 0.62 7.36
N PRO A 170 -12.95 -0.36 7.57
CA PRO A 170 -13.35 -1.68 8.06
C PRO A 170 -14.11 -1.56 9.39
N MET A 171 -15.16 -2.36 9.56
CA MET A 171 -15.84 -2.47 10.85
C MET A 171 -14.87 -3.02 11.90
N HIS A 172 -14.71 -2.32 13.01
CA HIS A 172 -13.96 -2.83 14.15
C HIS A 172 -14.83 -3.85 14.90
N ALA A 173 -14.25 -5.01 15.21
CA ALA A 173 -14.86 -6.03 16.05
C ALA A 173 -14.73 -5.67 17.54
#